data_AF-A0A6I3JGP7-F1
#
_entry.id   AF-A0A6I3JGP7-F1
#
_cell.length_a   1.000
_cell.length_b   1.000
_cell.length_c   1.000
_cell.angle_alpha   90.00
_cell.angle_beta   90.00
_cell.angle_gamma   90.00
#
_symmetry.space_group_name_H-M   'P 1'
#
loop_
_entity.id
_entity.type
_entity.pdbx_description
1 polymer ?
#
loop_
_entity_poly.entity_id
_entity_poly.type
_entity_poly.pdbx_seq_one_letter_code
_entity_poly.pdbx_strand_id
1 'polypeptide(L)'
;MTSQLRPRALGALTLATTLLGGLLTGLVGGLVGGAPATAAAPAARPEPGAFTGHAFDARCAPTQEEMDVWRTASPYSAVGIYLGGSTMACRPDPADPTSGQPHLDATWVARQRAAGWRLLPLWVGPQASCSAYADRIDPAPAGAYAAAEAQGRAEAAAAVARARALGIPARSTLWYDLEGGFDVADTDCRRSALRFLSGWTEALHARGHRSGVYSSISAGIHALDNADHVSPGSYTMPDQVWFAWENDRADTVAAPRWVRAGSWAGERVHQYALDRTVTHGGVTLEIDLNYLELGGGSVAPPAPKACGGVRLDRADYPALGPGRRGAVVRTAQCLLQQRGAYRGRVDGVLDRPVTAAVRRHQRSRDLPVSGRVDRRTWTSLLAAGSAPLLKEGSAGDAVRRVQRALNVATAADLRVTGVLDRATARWVRTYQRQVGVAVTGVVAGETWAALRRGRR
;
A
#
# COMPACT_ATOMS: atom_id res chain seq x y z
N MET A 1 -71.98 -24.19 -37.90
CA MET A 1 -72.02 -25.65 -37.71
C MET A 1 -70.99 -25.97 -36.63
N THR A 2 -71.36 -25.82 -35.35
CA THR A 2 -71.88 -26.85 -34.40
C THR A 2 -70.71 -27.64 -33.78
N SER A 3 -70.46 -27.71 -32.46
CA SER A 3 -71.38 -27.80 -31.30
C SER A 3 -70.65 -27.36 -30.01
N GLN A 4 -71.20 -26.41 -29.21
CA GLN A 4 -71.90 -26.57 -27.90
C GLN A 4 -70.99 -27.00 -26.70
N LEU A 5 -71.00 -26.32 -25.54
CA LEU A 5 -72.11 -26.24 -24.57
C LEU A 5 -72.05 -24.98 -23.65
N ARG A 6 -73.25 -24.49 -23.31
CA ARG A 6 -73.66 -23.48 -22.30
C ARG A 6 -74.03 -24.21 -20.97
N PRO A 7 -74.31 -23.58 -19.78
CA PRO A 7 -75.26 -22.47 -19.62
C PRO A 7 -75.08 -21.45 -18.46
N ARG A 8 -75.95 -20.44 -18.52
CA ARG A 8 -76.34 -19.44 -17.52
C ARG A 8 -77.42 -19.97 -16.58
N ALA A 9 -77.57 -19.38 -15.39
CA ALA A 9 -78.81 -19.11 -14.64
C ALA A 9 -78.44 -18.75 -13.19
N LEU A 10 -79.08 -17.90 -12.38
CA LEU A 10 -80.30 -17.07 -12.33
C LEU A 10 -80.04 -16.03 -11.19
N GLY A 11 -80.51 -14.78 -11.23
CA GLY A 11 -81.76 -14.30 -10.58
C GLY A 11 -81.74 -14.47 -9.04
N ALA A 12 -82.06 -13.52 -8.16
CA ALA A 12 -82.76 -12.25 -8.26
C ALA A 12 -82.54 -11.42 -6.98
N LEU A 13 -82.86 -10.13 -7.07
CA LEU A 13 -82.99 -9.14 -5.99
C LEU A 13 -83.94 -9.61 -4.87
N THR A 14 -83.65 -9.23 -3.62
CA THR A 14 -84.62 -8.53 -2.75
C THR A 14 -83.91 -7.79 -1.60
N LEU A 15 -84.28 -6.52 -1.43
CA LEU A 15 -83.99 -5.66 -0.29
C LEU A 15 -84.59 -6.22 1.01
N ALA A 16 -83.91 -6.03 2.14
CA ALA A 16 -84.47 -5.34 3.31
C ALA A 16 -83.42 -5.17 4.42
N THR A 17 -83.25 -3.91 4.78
CA THR A 17 -82.56 -3.32 5.95
C THR A 17 -82.95 -3.93 7.29
N THR A 18 -81.96 -4.17 8.18
CA THR A 18 -81.87 -3.58 9.54
C THR A 18 -80.56 -3.99 10.27
N LEU A 19 -79.63 -3.04 10.40
CA LEU A 19 -79.04 -2.52 11.65
C LEU A 19 -78.80 -3.49 12.84
N LEU A 20 -77.54 -3.85 13.12
CA LEU A 20 -76.70 -3.35 14.23
C LEU A 20 -75.46 -4.25 14.47
N GLY A 21 -74.28 -3.63 14.58
CA GLY A 21 -73.27 -3.99 15.58
C GLY A 21 -72.38 -5.23 15.36
N GLY A 22 -71.19 -5.00 14.80
CA GLY A 22 -69.94 -5.55 15.35
C GLY A 22 -69.39 -6.84 14.73
N LEU A 23 -68.29 -6.72 13.98
CA LEU A 23 -67.01 -7.31 14.39
C LEU A 23 -65.86 -6.72 13.55
N LEU A 24 -64.74 -6.44 14.22
CA LEU A 24 -63.50 -5.97 13.63
C LEU A 24 -62.88 -7.04 12.72
N THR A 25 -62.47 -6.65 11.51
CA THR A 25 -61.39 -7.32 10.78
C THR A 25 -60.38 -6.26 10.35
N GLY A 26 -59.20 -6.31 10.96
CA GLY A 26 -58.11 -5.38 10.72
C GLY A 26 -57.52 -5.51 9.32
N LEU A 27 -57.41 -4.38 8.61
CA LEU A 27 -56.48 -4.26 7.50
C LEU A 27 -55.07 -4.07 8.05
N VAL A 28 -54.22 -5.09 7.90
CA VAL A 28 -52.78 -4.93 8.04
C VAL A 28 -52.27 -4.24 6.78
N GLY A 29 -51.93 -2.96 6.90
CA GLY A 29 -51.19 -2.23 5.88
C GLY A 29 -49.79 -2.81 5.72
N GLY A 30 -49.53 -3.48 4.60
CA GLY A 30 -48.20 -3.93 4.23
C GLY A 30 -47.31 -2.73 3.90
N LEU A 31 -46.49 -2.31 4.86
CA LEU A 31 -45.32 -1.48 4.62
C LEU A 31 -44.31 -2.32 3.82
N VAL A 32 -44.23 -2.08 2.51
CA VAL A 32 -43.11 -2.58 1.70
C VAL A 32 -41.87 -1.80 2.16
N GLY A 33 -41.13 -2.38 3.11
CA GLY A 33 -39.82 -1.88 3.52
C GLY A 33 -38.86 -1.98 2.34
N GLY A 34 -38.49 -0.84 1.76
CA GLY A 34 -37.38 -0.77 0.82
C GLY A 34 -36.13 -1.31 1.49
N ALA A 35 -35.54 -2.37 0.91
CA ALA A 35 -34.25 -2.86 1.36
C ALA A 35 -33.23 -1.71 1.30
N PRO A 36 -32.39 -1.53 2.33
CA PRO A 36 -31.37 -0.50 2.30
C PRO A 36 -30.45 -0.81 1.11
N ALA A 37 -30.24 0.18 0.24
CA ALA A 37 -29.28 0.06 -0.84
C ALA A 37 -27.92 -0.30 -0.22
N THR A 38 -27.41 -1.49 -0.52
CA THR A 38 -26.07 -1.89 -0.13
C THR A 38 -25.11 -0.88 -0.74
N ALA A 39 -24.44 -0.09 0.11
CA ALA A 39 -23.38 0.80 -0.34
C ALA A 39 -22.40 -0.03 -1.17
N ALA A 40 -22.16 0.37 -2.42
CA ALA A 40 -21.20 -0.29 -3.30
C ALA A 40 -19.87 -0.43 -2.54
N ALA A 41 -19.31 -1.64 -2.52
CA ALA A 41 -18.01 -1.87 -1.92
C ALA A 41 -17.01 -0.84 -2.51
N PRO A 42 -16.16 -0.20 -1.68
CA PRO A 42 -15.19 0.75 -2.19
C PRO A 42 -14.36 0.09 -3.28
N ALA A 43 -14.16 0.82 -4.39
CA ALA A 43 -13.37 0.31 -5.53
C ALA A 43 -12.02 -0.22 -5.05
N ALA A 44 -11.64 -1.40 -5.54
CA ALA A 44 -10.39 -2.03 -5.17
C ALA A 44 -9.20 -1.10 -5.50
N ARG A 45 -8.29 -0.92 -4.53
CA ARG A 45 -7.14 -0.01 -4.69
C ARG A 45 -6.20 -0.56 -5.76
N PRO A 46 -5.75 0.26 -6.74
CA PRO A 46 -4.72 -0.12 -7.70
C PRO A 46 -3.40 -0.48 -7.02
N GLU A 47 -2.69 -1.45 -7.59
CA GLU A 47 -1.38 -1.92 -7.12
C GLU A 47 -0.24 -1.34 -7.96
N PRO A 48 0.92 -0.98 -7.36
CA PRO A 48 1.15 -0.84 -5.92
C PRO A 48 0.51 0.45 -5.35
N GLY A 49 0.04 1.37 -6.20
CA GLY A 49 -0.48 2.70 -5.81
C GLY A 49 0.62 3.65 -5.30
N ALA A 50 0.23 4.81 -4.79
CA ALA A 50 1.18 5.79 -4.24
C ALA A 50 1.85 5.26 -2.96
N PHE A 51 3.18 5.28 -2.93
CA PHE A 51 3.99 4.75 -1.83
C PHE A 51 5.46 5.17 -1.94
N THR A 52 6.12 5.37 -0.79
CA THR A 52 7.58 5.42 -0.66
C THR A 52 8.05 4.36 0.33
N GLY A 53 8.98 3.48 -0.02
CA GLY A 53 9.56 2.55 0.95
C GLY A 53 10.13 1.29 0.32
N HIS A 54 10.42 0.31 1.17
CA HIS A 54 11.07 -0.94 0.78
C HIS A 54 10.11 -1.90 0.08
N ALA A 55 10.60 -2.46 -1.03
CA ALA A 55 10.07 -3.63 -1.72
C ALA A 55 11.13 -4.73 -1.77
N PHE A 56 10.71 -5.93 -2.12
CA PHE A 56 11.60 -6.97 -2.60
C PHE A 56 10.93 -7.68 -3.77
N ASP A 57 11.68 -8.46 -4.52
CA ASP A 57 11.10 -9.48 -5.37
C ASP A 57 11.86 -10.79 -5.20
N ALA A 58 11.20 -11.89 -5.52
CA ALA A 58 11.75 -13.23 -5.38
C ALA A 58 11.40 -14.00 -6.66
N ARG A 59 12.29 -14.89 -7.07
CA ARG A 59 12.10 -15.71 -8.29
C ARG A 59 10.70 -16.33 -8.38
N CYS A 60 10.25 -16.93 -7.29
CA CYS A 60 8.91 -17.48 -7.14
C CYS A 60 8.19 -16.76 -5.99
N ALA A 61 6.87 -16.61 -6.08
CA ALA A 61 6.05 -16.07 -5.00
C ALA A 61 6.27 -16.89 -3.73
N PRO A 62 6.62 -16.28 -2.58
CA PRO A 62 6.82 -17.02 -1.33
C PRO A 62 5.54 -17.68 -0.82
N THR A 63 5.69 -18.66 0.06
CA THR A 63 4.55 -19.31 0.74
C THR A 63 3.76 -18.31 1.60
N GLN A 64 2.52 -18.65 1.96
CA GLN A 64 1.73 -17.80 2.85
C GLN A 64 2.39 -17.62 4.23
N GLU A 65 2.97 -18.68 4.78
CA GLU A 65 3.61 -18.65 6.10
C GLU A 65 4.81 -17.68 6.12
N GLU A 66 5.66 -17.75 5.09
CA GLU A 66 6.78 -16.83 4.93
C GLU A 66 6.30 -15.38 4.83
N MET A 67 5.27 -15.13 4.01
CA MET A 67 4.68 -13.81 3.85
C MET A 67 4.08 -13.25 5.14
N ASP A 68 3.43 -14.08 5.96
CA ASP A 68 2.82 -13.68 7.24
C ASP A 68 3.89 -13.29 8.27
N VAL A 69 4.97 -14.08 8.39
CA VAL A 69 6.10 -13.77 9.26
C VAL A 69 6.79 -12.48 8.80
N TRP A 70 7.14 -12.41 7.52
CA TRP A 70 7.82 -11.24 6.95
C TRP A 70 6.96 -9.99 7.00
N ARG A 71 5.63 -10.11 6.92
CA ARG A 71 4.73 -8.96 7.03
C ARG A 71 4.97 -8.19 8.31
N THR A 72 5.31 -8.85 9.42
CA THR A 72 5.51 -8.20 10.72
C THR A 72 6.98 -8.03 11.10
N ALA A 73 7.88 -8.86 10.58
CA ALA A 73 9.29 -8.88 10.98
C ALA A 73 10.25 -8.14 10.04
N SER A 74 9.87 -7.95 8.77
CA SER A 74 10.73 -7.32 7.75
C SER A 74 10.40 -5.83 7.52
N PRO A 75 11.30 -5.02 6.94
CA PRO A 75 11.01 -3.63 6.58
C PRO A 75 10.11 -3.49 5.34
N TYR A 76 9.93 -4.56 4.56
CA TYR A 76 9.25 -4.52 3.26
C TYR A 76 7.74 -4.34 3.38
N SER A 77 7.17 -3.51 2.52
CA SER A 77 5.70 -3.34 2.40
C SER A 77 5.17 -3.65 1.01
N ALA A 78 6.07 -3.91 0.06
CA ALA A 78 5.73 -4.24 -1.32
C ALA A 78 6.54 -5.45 -1.78
N VAL A 79 5.99 -6.20 -2.74
CA VAL A 79 6.58 -7.42 -3.29
C VAL A 79 6.38 -7.50 -4.81
N GLY A 80 7.46 -7.77 -5.54
CA GLY A 80 7.41 -8.12 -6.96
C GLY A 80 6.88 -9.53 -7.15
N ILE A 81 5.95 -9.70 -8.09
CA ILE A 81 5.38 -10.99 -8.46
C ILE A 81 5.43 -11.16 -9.97
N TYR A 82 5.97 -12.28 -10.44
CA TYR A 82 6.06 -12.55 -11.87
C TYR A 82 4.78 -13.24 -12.34
N LEU A 83 4.01 -12.55 -13.17
CA LEU A 83 2.70 -13.00 -13.66
C LEU A 83 2.82 -14.12 -14.71
N GLY A 84 3.87 -14.05 -15.52
CA GLY A 84 4.08 -14.92 -16.68
C GLY A 84 5.04 -14.29 -17.69
N GLY A 85 4.89 -14.73 -18.94
CA GLY A 85 5.76 -14.36 -20.06
C GLY A 85 6.72 -15.50 -20.42
N SER A 86 7.14 -15.52 -21.68
CA SER A 86 7.96 -16.57 -22.28
C SER A 86 9.36 -16.70 -21.69
N THR A 87 9.85 -15.68 -20.98
CA THR A 87 11.19 -15.61 -20.39
C THR A 87 11.18 -15.76 -18.85
N MET A 88 10.03 -15.76 -18.19
CA MET A 88 9.92 -15.87 -16.71
C MET A 88 10.73 -17.05 -16.14
N ALA A 89 11.49 -16.87 -15.05
CA ALA A 89 12.38 -17.92 -14.54
C ALA A 89 11.67 -19.04 -13.75
N CYS A 90 10.57 -18.72 -13.05
CA CYS A 90 9.77 -19.68 -12.28
C CYS A 90 8.63 -20.26 -13.15
N ARG A 91 8.99 -21.00 -14.22
CA ARG A 91 8.01 -21.56 -15.16
C ARG A 91 7.45 -22.90 -14.69
N PRO A 92 6.19 -23.21 -15.04
CA PRO A 92 5.72 -24.57 -14.90
C PRO A 92 6.54 -25.51 -15.75
N ASP A 93 6.93 -26.63 -15.15
CA ASP A 93 7.32 -27.85 -15.86
C ASP A 93 6.26 -28.19 -16.91
N PRO A 94 6.63 -28.43 -18.18
CA PRO A 94 5.70 -28.90 -19.20
C PRO A 94 4.92 -30.17 -18.82
N ALA A 95 5.48 -31.02 -17.96
CA ALA A 95 4.84 -32.22 -17.42
C ALA A 95 3.94 -31.96 -16.20
N ASP A 96 4.14 -30.81 -15.52
CA ASP A 96 3.30 -30.34 -14.42
C ASP A 96 3.04 -28.82 -14.56
N PRO A 97 1.94 -28.43 -15.24
CA PRO A 97 1.58 -27.03 -15.44
C PRO A 97 1.31 -26.23 -14.15
N THR A 98 1.29 -26.89 -12.98
CA THR A 98 1.13 -26.25 -11.67
C THR A 98 2.46 -25.93 -10.97
N SER A 99 3.59 -26.46 -11.46
CA SER A 99 4.92 -26.31 -10.85
C SER A 99 5.62 -24.98 -11.12
N GLY A 100 4.93 -24.01 -11.73
CA GLY A 100 5.48 -22.70 -12.07
C GLY A 100 5.60 -21.80 -10.86
N GLN A 101 4.91 -20.67 -10.85
CA GLN A 101 4.71 -19.88 -9.64
C GLN A 101 3.84 -20.67 -8.66
N PRO A 102 4.40 -21.50 -7.76
CA PRO A 102 3.65 -22.59 -7.12
C PRO A 102 2.70 -22.07 -6.03
N HIS A 103 2.88 -20.81 -5.64
CA HIS A 103 2.08 -20.14 -4.63
C HIS A 103 1.27 -18.96 -5.20
N LEU A 104 1.46 -18.59 -6.47
CA LEU A 104 0.78 -17.43 -7.07
C LEU A 104 -0.57 -17.81 -7.67
N ASP A 105 -1.61 -17.73 -6.84
CA ASP A 105 -3.00 -17.81 -7.27
C ASP A 105 -3.81 -16.59 -6.78
N ALA A 106 -5.09 -16.55 -7.15
CA ALA A 106 -5.99 -15.47 -6.74
C ALA A 106 -6.20 -15.39 -5.21
N THR A 107 -6.10 -16.53 -4.51
CA THR A 107 -6.22 -16.60 -3.05
C THR A 107 -5.01 -15.96 -2.39
N TRP A 108 -3.81 -16.28 -2.86
CA TRP A 108 -2.57 -15.67 -2.38
C TRP A 108 -2.58 -14.16 -2.61
N VAL A 109 -2.95 -13.70 -3.81
CA VAL A 109 -3.06 -12.27 -4.12
C VAL A 109 -4.06 -11.57 -3.20
N ALA A 110 -5.24 -12.17 -2.98
CA ALA A 110 -6.23 -11.61 -2.07
C ALA A 110 -5.71 -11.53 -0.62
N ARG A 111 -5.01 -12.56 -0.13
CA ARG A 111 -4.41 -12.57 1.21
C ARG A 111 -3.34 -11.50 1.37
N GLN A 112 -2.44 -11.36 0.41
CA GLN A 112 -1.39 -10.35 0.49
C GLN A 112 -1.95 -8.93 0.52
N ARG A 113 -2.93 -8.64 -0.36
CA ARG A 113 -3.61 -7.35 -0.40
C ARG A 113 -4.38 -7.08 0.89
N ALA A 114 -5.07 -8.08 1.45
CA ALA A 114 -5.76 -7.96 2.73
C ALA A 114 -4.80 -7.72 3.92
N ALA A 115 -3.63 -8.35 3.90
CA ALA A 115 -2.55 -8.11 4.86
C ALA A 115 -1.88 -6.72 4.69
N GLY A 116 -2.16 -6.04 3.58
CA GLY A 116 -1.62 -4.72 3.27
C GLY A 116 -0.23 -4.75 2.63
N TRP A 117 0.14 -5.86 2.00
CA TRP A 117 1.22 -5.87 1.01
C TRP A 117 0.76 -5.13 -0.24
N ARG A 118 1.70 -4.44 -0.89
CA ARG A 118 1.52 -3.86 -2.22
C ARG A 118 2.18 -4.75 -3.24
N LEU A 119 1.53 -4.98 -4.38
CA LEU A 119 2.06 -5.87 -5.40
C LEU A 119 2.69 -5.08 -6.55
N LEU A 120 3.84 -5.54 -7.04
CA LEU A 120 4.46 -5.07 -8.29
C LEU A 120 4.39 -6.21 -9.31
N PRO A 121 3.37 -6.25 -10.19
CA PRO A 121 3.17 -7.37 -11.11
C PRO A 121 4.06 -7.26 -12.35
N LEU A 122 5.04 -8.16 -12.48
CA LEU A 122 5.99 -8.22 -13.60
C LEU A 122 5.54 -9.21 -14.68
N TRP A 123 5.90 -8.92 -15.92
CA TRP A 123 5.71 -9.79 -17.07
C TRP A 123 7.02 -9.90 -17.85
N VAL A 124 7.52 -11.13 -18.04
CA VAL A 124 8.86 -11.40 -18.58
C VAL A 124 8.74 -12.09 -19.93
N GLY A 125 8.59 -11.31 -20.99
CA GLY A 125 8.32 -11.79 -22.36
C GLY A 125 9.57 -11.88 -23.25
N PRO A 126 9.43 -11.71 -24.58
CA PRO A 126 10.55 -11.62 -25.51
C PRO A 126 11.56 -10.55 -25.09
N GLN A 127 12.85 -10.87 -25.20
CA GLN A 127 13.94 -9.97 -24.80
C GLN A 127 14.53 -9.24 -26.01
N ALA A 128 15.41 -8.27 -25.77
CA ALA A 128 16.03 -7.49 -26.84
C ALA A 128 16.65 -8.39 -27.93
N SER A 129 16.53 -7.99 -29.20
CA SER A 129 16.91 -8.83 -30.35
C SER A 129 18.40 -9.22 -30.38
N CYS A 130 19.25 -8.38 -29.82
CA CYS A 130 20.69 -8.58 -29.69
C CYS A 130 21.09 -9.30 -28.38
N SER A 131 20.13 -9.79 -27.59
CA SER A 131 20.40 -10.57 -26.38
C SER A 131 20.65 -12.06 -26.67
N ALA A 132 21.00 -12.82 -25.62
CA ALA A 132 21.21 -14.26 -25.71
C ALA A 132 19.93 -15.10 -25.48
N TYR A 133 18.80 -14.49 -25.12
CA TYR A 133 17.57 -15.21 -24.79
C TYR A 133 16.99 -15.95 -26.01
N ALA A 134 16.21 -17.00 -25.76
CA ALA A 134 15.61 -17.78 -26.84
C ALA A 134 14.46 -17.04 -27.54
N ASP A 135 13.60 -16.38 -26.75
CA ASP A 135 12.51 -15.56 -27.27
C ASP A 135 12.95 -14.10 -27.35
N ARG A 136 12.83 -13.51 -28.54
CA ARG A 136 13.40 -12.21 -28.87
C ARG A 136 12.41 -11.31 -29.61
N ILE A 137 12.52 -10.02 -29.34
CA ILE A 137 11.82 -8.97 -30.07
C ILE A 137 12.29 -8.98 -31.52
N ASP A 138 11.34 -8.83 -32.46
CA ASP A 138 11.61 -8.78 -33.88
C ASP A 138 12.38 -7.49 -34.25
N PRO A 139 13.62 -7.59 -34.76
CA PRO A 139 14.42 -6.42 -35.11
C PRO A 139 14.11 -5.82 -36.48
N ALA A 140 13.19 -6.40 -37.26
CA ALA A 140 12.99 -5.98 -38.64
C ALA A 140 12.49 -4.52 -38.72
N PRO A 141 13.17 -3.64 -39.46
CA PRO A 141 12.82 -2.21 -39.54
C PRO A 141 11.56 -1.94 -40.38
N ALA A 142 10.98 -2.97 -41.00
CA ALA A 142 9.79 -2.88 -41.83
C ALA A 142 8.62 -2.22 -41.07
N GLY A 143 7.95 -1.27 -41.73
CA GLY A 143 6.85 -0.53 -41.11
C GLY A 143 7.25 0.25 -39.86
N ALA A 144 8.51 0.70 -39.78
CA ALA A 144 9.08 1.33 -38.59
C ALA A 144 9.01 0.42 -37.35
N TYR A 145 9.43 -0.85 -37.50
CA TYR A 145 9.42 -1.88 -36.47
C TYR A 145 8.00 -2.27 -36.01
N ALA A 146 7.05 -2.35 -36.96
CA ALA A 146 5.65 -2.67 -36.66
C ALA A 146 5.47 -4.05 -36.02
N ALA A 147 6.32 -5.03 -36.35
CA ALA A 147 6.30 -6.36 -35.74
C ALA A 147 6.62 -6.30 -34.23
N ALA A 148 7.67 -5.56 -33.84
CA ALA A 148 8.03 -5.34 -32.45
C ALA A 148 6.89 -4.66 -31.67
N GLU A 149 6.25 -3.65 -32.25
CA GLU A 149 5.08 -3.00 -31.64
C GLU A 149 3.94 -4.00 -31.38
N ALA A 150 3.62 -4.82 -32.39
CA ALA A 150 2.56 -5.81 -32.30
C ALA A 150 2.86 -6.88 -31.22
N GLN A 151 4.13 -7.31 -31.10
CA GLN A 151 4.58 -8.18 -30.00
C GLN A 151 4.32 -7.50 -28.64
N GLY A 152 4.72 -6.24 -28.46
CA GLY A 152 4.49 -5.52 -27.20
C GLY A 152 3.01 -5.40 -26.84
N ARG A 153 2.14 -5.14 -27.83
CA ARG A 153 0.68 -5.11 -27.63
C ARG A 153 0.12 -6.47 -27.23
N ALA A 154 0.66 -7.56 -27.79
CA ALA A 154 0.24 -8.92 -27.48
C ALA A 154 0.65 -9.32 -26.05
N GLU A 155 1.89 -9.04 -25.64
CA GLU A 155 2.37 -9.27 -24.27
C GLU A 155 1.53 -8.49 -23.25
N ALA A 156 1.20 -7.22 -23.52
CA ALA A 156 0.32 -6.41 -22.66
C ALA A 156 -1.07 -7.01 -22.52
N ALA A 157 -1.64 -7.56 -23.60
CA ALA A 157 -2.93 -8.22 -23.55
C ALA A 157 -2.89 -9.49 -22.67
N ALA A 158 -1.83 -10.29 -22.79
CA ALA A 158 -1.62 -11.49 -21.99
C ALA A 158 -1.40 -11.16 -20.50
N ALA A 159 -0.58 -10.16 -20.21
CA ALA A 159 -0.33 -9.68 -18.85
C ALA A 159 -1.62 -9.18 -18.17
N VAL A 160 -2.44 -8.40 -18.87
CA VAL A 160 -3.74 -7.93 -18.35
C VAL A 160 -4.70 -9.10 -18.11
N ALA A 161 -4.77 -10.08 -19.02
CA ALA A 161 -5.61 -11.26 -18.83
C ALA A 161 -5.19 -12.04 -17.58
N ARG A 162 -3.89 -12.25 -17.39
CA ARG A 162 -3.35 -12.94 -16.22
C ARG A 162 -3.55 -12.16 -14.93
N ALA A 163 -3.34 -10.85 -14.95
CA ALA A 163 -3.59 -9.96 -13.82
C ALA A 163 -5.06 -10.02 -13.37
N ARG A 164 -6.00 -9.98 -14.33
CA ARG A 164 -7.44 -10.14 -14.05
C ARG A 164 -7.77 -11.50 -13.43
N ALA A 165 -7.20 -12.58 -13.97
CA ALA A 165 -7.41 -13.94 -13.43
C ALA A 165 -6.91 -14.08 -11.97
N LEU A 166 -5.87 -13.34 -11.60
CA LEU A 166 -5.34 -13.28 -10.23
C LEU A 166 -6.07 -12.28 -9.32
N GLY A 167 -7.06 -11.54 -9.83
CA GLY A 167 -7.78 -10.53 -9.06
C GLY A 167 -7.00 -9.23 -8.82
N ILE A 168 -5.97 -8.96 -9.62
CA ILE A 168 -5.27 -7.67 -9.61
C ILE A 168 -6.19 -6.61 -10.22
N PRO A 169 -6.48 -5.51 -9.51
CA PRO A 169 -7.45 -4.53 -9.97
C PRO A 169 -7.04 -3.82 -11.26
N ALA A 170 -8.04 -3.34 -12.01
CA ALA A 170 -7.84 -2.35 -13.06
C ALA A 170 -7.09 -1.11 -12.51
N ARG A 171 -6.44 -0.35 -13.39
CA ARG A 171 -5.60 0.82 -13.05
C ARG A 171 -4.32 0.51 -12.28
N SER A 172 -4.07 -0.75 -11.94
CA SER A 172 -2.76 -1.17 -11.40
C SER A 172 -1.67 -0.99 -12.46
N THR A 173 -0.44 -0.75 -12.03
CA THR A 173 0.73 -0.77 -12.91
C THR A 173 1.09 -2.22 -13.23
N LEU A 174 1.31 -2.53 -14.51
CA LEU A 174 1.94 -3.78 -14.93
C LEU A 174 3.33 -3.45 -15.49
N TRP A 175 4.33 -4.22 -15.08
CA TRP A 175 5.74 -3.97 -15.38
C TRP A 175 6.21 -4.93 -16.46
N TYR A 176 6.66 -4.41 -17.60
CA TYR A 176 7.38 -5.24 -18.56
C TYR A 176 8.82 -5.41 -18.09
N ASP A 177 9.29 -6.64 -18.01
CA ASP A 177 10.67 -6.98 -17.69
C ASP A 177 11.48 -7.14 -18.98
N LEU A 178 12.24 -6.08 -19.30
CA LEU A 178 13.21 -6.09 -20.38
C LEU A 178 14.60 -6.13 -19.77
N GLU A 179 15.18 -7.31 -19.76
CA GLU A 179 16.47 -7.62 -19.16
C GLU A 179 17.57 -6.71 -19.72
N GLY A 180 18.51 -6.39 -18.83
CA GLY A 180 19.66 -5.55 -19.17
C GLY A 180 20.68 -6.26 -20.07
N GLY A 181 21.79 -5.56 -20.33
CA GLY A 181 22.95 -6.15 -21.02
C GLY A 181 22.83 -6.27 -22.54
N PHE A 182 21.75 -5.73 -23.14
CA PHE A 182 21.65 -5.61 -24.59
C PHE A 182 22.36 -4.35 -25.09
N ASP A 183 22.87 -4.40 -26.33
CA ASP A 183 23.59 -3.30 -26.94
C ASP A 183 22.64 -2.17 -27.36
N VAL A 184 22.67 -1.07 -26.61
CA VAL A 184 21.90 0.14 -26.92
C VAL A 184 22.49 0.96 -28.07
N ALA A 185 23.71 0.68 -28.52
CA ALA A 185 24.31 1.33 -29.68
C ALA A 185 23.80 0.73 -31.00
N ASP A 186 23.52 -0.58 -31.02
CA ASP A 186 22.86 -1.25 -32.14
C ASP A 186 21.50 -0.61 -32.44
N THR A 187 21.35 -0.16 -33.68
CA THR A 187 20.17 0.63 -34.08
C THR A 187 18.91 -0.23 -34.12
N ASP A 188 18.97 -1.43 -34.68
CA ASP A 188 17.79 -2.28 -34.82
C ASP A 188 17.41 -2.88 -33.47
N CYS A 189 18.40 -3.27 -32.64
CA CYS A 189 18.15 -3.71 -31.27
C CYS A 189 17.49 -2.62 -30.43
N ARG A 190 18.08 -1.42 -30.40
CA ARG A 190 17.51 -0.30 -29.63
C ARG A 190 16.13 0.10 -30.14
N ARG A 191 15.95 0.30 -31.45
CA ARG A 191 14.70 0.84 -31.99
C ARG A 191 13.55 -0.17 -31.92
N SER A 192 13.81 -1.45 -32.15
CA SER A 192 12.81 -2.50 -31.96
C SER A 192 12.39 -2.62 -30.49
N ALA A 193 13.33 -2.59 -29.54
CA ALA A 193 13.03 -2.61 -28.11
C ALA A 193 12.16 -1.40 -27.68
N LEU A 194 12.51 -0.18 -28.10
CA LEU A 194 11.70 1.01 -27.80
C LEU A 194 10.31 0.95 -28.44
N ARG A 195 10.20 0.40 -29.66
CA ARG A 195 8.91 0.27 -30.34
C ARG A 195 8.02 -0.81 -29.70
N PHE A 196 8.62 -1.92 -29.28
CA PHE A 196 7.97 -2.94 -28.47
C PHE A 196 7.41 -2.34 -27.17
N LEU A 197 8.22 -1.58 -26.42
CA LEU A 197 7.79 -0.94 -25.17
C LEU A 197 6.70 0.12 -25.37
N SER A 198 6.69 0.79 -26.54
CA SER A 198 5.58 1.67 -26.94
C SER A 198 4.28 0.88 -27.12
N GLY A 199 4.33 -0.24 -27.86
CA GLY A 199 3.19 -1.13 -28.05
C GLY A 199 2.63 -1.69 -26.73
N TRP A 200 3.53 -2.11 -25.83
CA TRP A 200 3.19 -2.51 -24.46
C TRP A 200 2.42 -1.39 -23.73
N THR A 201 3.00 -0.20 -23.68
CA THR A 201 2.44 0.95 -22.95
C THR A 201 1.07 1.35 -23.50
N GLU A 202 0.95 1.52 -24.81
CA GLU A 202 -0.31 1.91 -25.45
C GLU A 202 -1.41 0.88 -25.24
N ALA A 203 -1.07 -0.41 -25.29
CA ALA A 203 -2.04 -1.48 -25.05
C ALA A 203 -2.50 -1.55 -23.59
N LEU A 204 -1.64 -1.23 -22.62
CA LEU A 204 -2.02 -1.10 -21.21
C LEU A 204 -2.90 0.11 -20.95
N HIS A 205 -2.54 1.27 -21.50
CA HIS A 205 -3.34 2.50 -21.39
C HIS A 205 -4.74 2.30 -21.98
N ALA A 206 -4.84 1.69 -23.17
CA ALA A 206 -6.11 1.35 -23.80
C ALA A 206 -6.99 0.39 -22.96
N ARG A 207 -6.37 -0.37 -22.05
CA ARG A 207 -7.05 -1.29 -21.12
C ARG A 207 -7.24 -0.69 -19.71
N GLY A 208 -6.93 0.60 -19.53
CA GLY A 208 -7.10 1.32 -18.28
C GLY A 208 -6.10 0.93 -17.20
N HIS A 209 -4.90 0.47 -17.58
CA HIS A 209 -3.77 0.17 -16.69
C HIS A 209 -2.66 1.21 -16.85
N ARG A 210 -1.79 1.31 -15.84
CA ARG A 210 -0.52 2.05 -15.97
C ARG A 210 0.56 1.12 -16.52
N SER A 211 1.49 1.69 -17.27
CA SER A 211 2.66 1.01 -17.83
C SER A 211 3.89 1.25 -16.97
N GLY A 212 4.51 0.16 -16.50
CA GLY A 212 5.83 0.16 -15.90
C GLY A 212 6.83 -0.58 -16.80
N VAL A 213 8.10 -0.19 -16.74
CA VAL A 213 9.19 -0.94 -17.39
C VAL A 213 10.31 -1.19 -16.39
N TYR A 214 10.68 -2.45 -16.22
CA TYR A 214 11.91 -2.87 -15.58
C TYR A 214 13.02 -3.04 -16.62
N SER A 215 14.21 -2.51 -16.33
CA SER A 215 15.45 -2.80 -17.07
C SER A 215 16.68 -2.30 -16.30
N SER A 216 17.88 -2.63 -16.76
CA SER A 216 19.09 -2.03 -16.19
C SER A 216 19.17 -0.52 -16.46
N ILE A 217 19.71 0.21 -15.48
CA ILE A 217 19.84 1.67 -15.57
C ILE A 217 20.64 2.11 -16.81
N SER A 218 21.62 1.31 -17.24
CA SER A 218 22.52 1.62 -18.34
C SER A 218 22.04 1.14 -19.72
N ALA A 219 20.98 0.33 -19.78
CA ALA A 219 20.42 -0.20 -21.03
C ALA A 219 19.01 0.36 -21.28
N GLY A 220 17.96 -0.40 -21.01
CA GLY A 220 16.58 -0.04 -21.37
C GLY A 220 16.12 1.27 -20.75
N ILE A 221 16.45 1.54 -19.48
CA ILE A 221 16.04 2.79 -18.82
C ILE A 221 16.78 4.00 -19.42
N HIS A 222 18.08 3.86 -19.70
CA HIS A 222 18.85 4.88 -20.41
C HIS A 222 18.32 5.12 -21.83
N ALA A 223 17.97 4.05 -22.55
CA ALA A 223 17.43 4.15 -23.90
C ALA A 223 16.08 4.88 -23.93
N LEU A 224 15.19 4.59 -22.98
CA LEU A 224 13.91 5.29 -22.82
C LEU A 224 14.13 6.79 -22.50
N ASP A 225 14.96 7.10 -21.49
CA ASP A 225 15.27 8.49 -21.10
C ASP A 225 15.86 9.29 -22.27
N ASN A 226 16.80 8.67 -22.99
CA ASN A 226 17.42 9.30 -24.13
C ASN A 226 16.42 9.51 -25.27
N ALA A 227 15.59 8.52 -25.59
CA ALA A 227 14.59 8.60 -26.66
C ALA A 227 13.56 9.72 -26.42
N ASP A 228 13.04 9.84 -25.20
CA ASP A 228 12.11 10.91 -24.81
C ASP A 228 12.74 12.30 -24.99
N HIS A 229 14.05 12.41 -24.73
CA HIS A 229 14.76 13.67 -24.84
C HIS A 229 15.16 14.05 -26.27
N VAL A 230 15.75 13.13 -27.03
CA VAL A 230 16.31 13.43 -28.36
C VAL A 230 15.27 13.36 -29.47
N SER A 231 14.21 12.58 -29.28
CA SER A 231 13.11 12.42 -30.23
C SER A 231 11.74 12.43 -29.54
N PRO A 232 11.36 13.56 -28.87
CA PRO A 232 10.12 13.62 -28.09
C PRO A 232 8.89 13.23 -28.93
N GLY A 233 8.03 12.39 -28.37
CA GLY A 233 6.79 11.93 -29.01
C GLY A 233 6.96 10.84 -30.08
N SER A 234 8.19 10.40 -30.39
CA SER A 234 8.43 9.29 -31.33
C SER A 234 8.07 7.92 -30.75
N TYR A 235 8.01 7.82 -29.42
CA TYR A 235 7.71 6.62 -28.66
C TYR A 235 6.74 6.96 -27.53
N THR A 236 5.89 6.01 -27.18
CA THR A 236 5.00 6.16 -26.02
C THR A 236 5.76 5.72 -24.77
N MET A 237 6.09 6.68 -23.90
CA MET A 237 6.85 6.42 -22.67
C MET A 237 6.02 5.70 -21.60
N PRO A 238 6.62 4.79 -20.82
CA PRO A 238 5.94 4.19 -19.68
C PRO A 238 5.66 5.26 -18.60
N ASP A 239 4.65 5.00 -17.78
CA ASP A 239 4.29 5.88 -16.67
C ASP A 239 5.33 5.83 -15.54
N GLN A 240 6.00 4.68 -15.38
CA GLN A 240 6.90 4.40 -14.27
C GLN A 240 8.10 3.55 -14.76
N VAL A 241 9.24 3.70 -14.09
CA VAL A 241 10.44 2.89 -14.39
C VAL A 241 10.93 2.15 -13.15
N TRP A 242 11.37 0.92 -13.33
CA TRP A 242 12.05 0.12 -12.34
C TRP A 242 13.46 -0.13 -12.83
N PHE A 243 14.44 0.59 -12.28
CA PHE A 243 15.81 0.52 -12.75
C PHE A 243 16.64 -0.42 -11.87
N ALA A 244 17.33 -1.38 -12.50
CA ALA A 244 18.35 -2.17 -11.83
C ALA A 244 19.68 -1.43 -11.82
N TRP A 245 20.21 -1.19 -10.62
CA TRP A 245 21.53 -0.61 -10.40
C TRP A 245 22.06 -1.02 -9.02
N GLU A 246 22.89 -2.07 -9.00
CA GLU A 246 23.47 -2.61 -7.77
C GLU A 246 24.49 -1.65 -7.12
N ASN A 247 23.99 -0.68 -6.37
CA ASN A 247 24.80 0.31 -5.65
C ASN A 247 24.60 0.25 -4.12
N ASP A 248 23.83 -0.74 -3.64
CA ASP A 248 23.47 -0.97 -2.24
C ASP A 248 22.75 0.23 -1.56
N ARG A 249 22.17 1.15 -2.34
CA ARG A 249 21.45 2.32 -1.82
C ARG A 249 19.95 2.16 -1.98
N ALA A 250 19.28 1.95 -0.86
CA ALA A 250 17.82 2.01 -0.75
C ALA A 250 17.30 3.46 -0.88
N ASP A 251 17.23 3.93 -2.12
CA ASP A 251 16.61 5.18 -2.58
C ASP A 251 16.19 5.05 -4.06
N THR A 252 15.62 6.10 -4.66
CA THR A 252 15.22 6.14 -6.08
C THR A 252 16.07 7.11 -6.91
N VAL A 253 17.28 7.42 -6.44
CA VAL A 253 18.18 8.38 -7.09
C VAL A 253 18.95 7.67 -8.19
N ALA A 254 18.58 7.94 -9.44
CA ALA A 254 19.30 7.44 -10.61
C ALA A 254 20.57 8.27 -10.88
N ALA A 255 21.63 7.62 -11.40
CA ALA A 255 22.85 8.34 -11.73
C ALA A 255 22.62 9.24 -12.98
N PRO A 256 23.00 10.53 -12.93
CA PRO A 256 22.66 11.51 -13.96
C PRO A 256 23.31 11.25 -15.32
N ARG A 257 24.35 10.42 -15.37
CA ARG A 257 24.99 9.98 -16.62
C ARG A 257 24.10 9.05 -17.46
N TRP A 258 23.09 8.43 -16.84
CA TRP A 258 22.19 7.50 -17.51
C TRP A 258 20.75 8.02 -17.58
N VAL A 259 20.26 8.63 -16.51
CA VAL A 259 18.87 9.09 -16.42
C VAL A 259 18.87 10.51 -15.89
N ARG A 260 18.20 11.43 -16.59
CA ARG A 260 18.09 12.83 -16.16
C ARG A 260 17.31 12.91 -14.85
N ALA A 261 17.66 13.87 -13.99
CA ALA A 261 17.08 13.99 -12.65
C ALA A 261 15.55 14.11 -12.65
N GLY A 262 14.98 14.82 -13.64
CA GLY A 262 13.53 15.03 -13.76
C GLY A 262 12.74 13.85 -14.35
N SER A 263 13.38 12.96 -15.11
CA SER A 263 12.67 11.90 -15.83
C SER A 263 12.09 10.86 -14.88
N TRP A 264 10.77 10.67 -14.90
CA TRP A 264 10.05 9.84 -13.94
C TRP A 264 10.30 10.18 -12.45
N ALA A 265 10.64 11.44 -12.11
CA ALA A 265 10.78 11.81 -10.70
C ALA A 265 9.49 11.52 -9.91
N GLY A 266 9.58 10.79 -8.80
CA GLY A 266 8.43 10.34 -8.00
C GLY A 266 7.64 9.16 -8.60
N GLU A 267 8.18 8.55 -9.68
CA GLU A 267 7.61 7.40 -10.40
C GLU A 267 8.67 6.33 -10.71
N ARG A 268 9.56 6.07 -9.73
CA ARG A 268 10.65 5.10 -9.86
C ARG A 268 10.61 3.99 -8.82
N VAL A 269 11.05 2.81 -9.25
CA VAL A 269 11.52 1.71 -8.41
C VAL A 269 13.00 1.49 -8.70
N HIS A 270 13.76 1.12 -7.69
CA HIS A 270 15.19 0.86 -7.79
C HIS A 270 15.49 -0.51 -7.19
N GLN A 271 15.97 -1.43 -8.02
CA GLN A 271 16.58 -2.68 -7.56
C GLN A 271 18.04 -2.38 -7.26
N TYR A 272 18.37 -2.29 -5.98
CA TYR A 272 19.65 -1.77 -5.51
C TYR A 272 20.63 -2.85 -5.07
N ALA A 273 20.18 -4.11 -4.97
CA ALA A 273 21.02 -5.28 -4.70
C ALA A 273 20.31 -6.56 -5.16
N LEU A 274 21.05 -7.49 -5.76
CA LEU A 274 20.56 -8.77 -6.26
C LEU A 274 20.93 -9.96 -5.35
N ASP A 275 20.19 -11.05 -5.49
CA ASP A 275 20.50 -12.39 -4.97
C ASP A 275 20.87 -12.40 -3.47
N ARG A 276 20.12 -11.64 -2.66
CA ARG A 276 20.39 -11.51 -1.24
C ARG A 276 19.63 -12.57 -0.44
N THR A 277 20.37 -13.43 0.25
CA THR A 277 19.81 -14.27 1.32
C THR A 277 19.64 -13.46 2.59
N VAL A 278 18.40 -13.20 3.00
CA VAL A 278 18.11 -12.41 4.21
C VAL A 278 17.10 -13.11 5.11
N THR A 279 17.24 -12.90 6.43
CA THR A 279 16.39 -13.52 7.45
C THR A 279 15.59 -12.47 8.22
N HIS A 280 14.28 -12.65 8.30
CA HIS A 280 13.39 -11.85 9.13
C HIS A 280 12.43 -12.75 9.91
N GLY A 281 12.37 -12.56 11.24
CA GLY A 281 11.49 -13.35 12.10
C GLY A 281 11.79 -14.85 12.11
N GLY A 282 13.05 -15.23 11.84
CA GLY A 282 13.47 -16.63 11.73
C GLY A 282 13.25 -17.27 10.35
N VAL A 283 12.61 -16.57 9.41
CA VAL A 283 12.37 -17.05 8.04
C VAL A 283 13.38 -16.42 7.09
N THR A 284 14.06 -17.25 6.30
CA THR A 284 15.08 -16.85 5.33
C THR A 284 14.54 -16.94 3.92
N LEU A 285 14.72 -15.89 3.12
CA LEU A 285 14.39 -15.86 1.69
C LEU A 285 15.61 -15.37 0.89
N GLU A 286 15.72 -15.84 -0.35
CA GLU A 286 16.61 -15.27 -1.38
C GLU A 286 15.79 -14.29 -2.22
N ILE A 287 16.21 -13.02 -2.20
CA ILE A 287 15.44 -11.92 -2.77
C ILE A 287 16.34 -10.86 -3.41
N ASP A 288 15.74 -10.09 -4.31
CA ASP A 288 16.30 -8.84 -4.78
C ASP A 288 15.73 -7.68 -3.97
N LEU A 289 16.60 -6.74 -3.60
CA LEU A 289 16.24 -5.64 -2.71
C LEU A 289 15.83 -4.41 -3.52
N ASN A 290 14.63 -3.91 -3.22
CA ASN A 290 14.02 -2.84 -3.97
C ASN A 290 13.62 -1.66 -3.06
N TYR A 291 13.69 -0.46 -3.62
CA TYR A 291 13.14 0.75 -3.00
C TYR A 291 12.29 1.49 -4.01
N LEU A 292 11.10 1.94 -3.61
CA LEU A 292 10.19 2.62 -4.52
C LEU A 292 9.76 3.99 -3.99
N GLU A 293 9.51 4.88 -4.93
CA GLU A 293 8.79 6.13 -4.78
C GLU A 293 7.88 6.28 -6.00
N LEU A 294 6.59 6.00 -5.81
CA LEU A 294 5.59 5.97 -6.86
C LEU A 294 4.42 6.88 -6.52
N GLY A 295 3.81 7.49 -7.53
CA GLY A 295 2.60 8.31 -7.42
C GLY A 295 2.73 9.49 -6.45
N GLY A 296 3.91 10.10 -6.37
CA GLY A 296 4.21 11.19 -5.42
C GLY A 296 4.51 10.73 -3.99
N GLY A 297 4.65 9.42 -3.78
CA GLY A 297 5.12 8.84 -2.53
C GLY A 297 4.06 8.73 -1.43
N SER A 298 4.53 8.46 -0.22
CA SER A 298 3.66 8.31 0.95
C SER A 298 3.23 9.66 1.53
N VAL A 299 1.93 9.97 1.45
CA VAL A 299 1.36 11.22 1.98
C VAL A 299 0.41 10.93 3.14
N ALA A 300 0.59 11.66 4.25
CA ALA A 300 -0.32 11.61 5.38
C ALA A 300 -1.50 12.56 5.17
N PRO A 301 -2.75 12.14 5.48
CA PRO A 301 -3.87 13.08 5.48
C PRO A 301 -3.65 14.20 6.52
N PRO A 302 -4.39 15.31 6.39
CA PRO A 302 -4.38 16.39 7.37
C PRO A 302 -4.57 15.84 8.79
N ALA A 303 -3.84 16.40 9.76
CA ALA A 303 -3.96 15.98 11.14
C ALA A 303 -5.40 16.22 11.64
N PRO A 304 -6.03 15.26 12.32
CA PRO A 304 -7.37 15.43 12.84
C PRO A 304 -7.42 16.55 13.88
N LYS A 305 -8.47 17.37 13.85
CA LYS A 305 -8.72 18.37 14.89
C LYS A 305 -9.06 17.65 16.19
N ALA A 306 -8.26 17.86 17.23
CA ALA A 306 -8.48 17.25 18.55
C ALA A 306 -9.09 18.27 19.52
N CYS A 307 -10.11 17.86 20.28
CA CYS A 307 -10.67 18.62 21.42
C CYS A 307 -10.91 20.11 21.15
N GLY A 308 -11.59 20.45 20.04
CA GLY A 308 -11.85 21.84 19.66
C GLY A 308 -10.61 22.61 19.18
N GLY A 309 -9.70 21.93 18.46
CA GLY A 309 -8.53 22.57 17.84
C GLY A 309 -7.28 22.63 18.71
N VAL A 310 -7.19 21.81 19.76
CA VAL A 310 -5.96 21.65 20.54
C VAL A 310 -4.85 21.11 19.65
N ARG A 311 -3.72 21.85 19.61
CA ARG A 311 -2.52 21.41 18.92
C ARG A 311 -1.84 20.29 19.72
N LEU A 312 -1.88 19.07 19.17
CA LEU A 312 -1.16 17.92 19.71
C LEU A 312 0.32 17.94 19.33
N ASP A 313 0.66 18.39 18.13
CA ASP A 313 2.04 18.46 17.65
C ASP A 313 2.75 19.67 18.28
N ARG A 314 3.63 19.41 19.26
CA ARG A 314 4.39 20.42 19.98
C ARG A 314 5.89 20.21 19.79
N ALA A 315 6.65 21.30 19.90
CA ALA A 315 8.11 21.27 19.92
C ALA A 315 8.62 20.53 21.17
N ASP A 316 7.94 20.72 22.31
CA ASP A 316 8.33 20.14 23.59
C ASP A 316 7.12 19.58 24.38
N TYR A 317 7.44 18.64 25.28
CA TYR A 317 6.50 18.06 26.25
C TYR A 317 7.14 18.07 27.64
N PRO A 318 7.22 19.25 28.30
CA PRO A 318 7.86 19.39 29.60
C PRO A 318 7.08 18.64 30.69
N ALA A 319 7.77 18.32 31.79
CA ALA A 319 7.11 17.76 32.96
C ALA A 319 6.04 18.72 33.51
N LEU A 320 4.81 18.23 33.71
CA LEU A 320 3.71 19.02 34.27
C LEU A 320 3.37 18.54 35.69
N GLY A 321 3.19 19.49 36.60
CA GLY A 321 2.71 19.23 37.96
C GLY A 321 1.42 19.99 38.29
N PRO A 322 0.79 19.67 39.44
CA PRO A 322 -0.37 20.39 39.94
C PRO A 322 -0.20 21.91 39.91
N GLY A 323 -1.24 22.63 39.50
CA GLY A 323 -1.25 24.09 39.38
C GLY A 323 -0.64 24.64 38.10
N ARG A 324 0.07 23.82 37.28
CA ARG A 324 0.59 24.25 35.98
C ARG A 324 -0.55 24.67 35.06
N ARG A 325 -0.31 25.71 34.25
CA ARG A 325 -1.27 26.25 33.29
C ARG A 325 -0.70 26.33 31.87
N GLY A 326 -1.58 26.46 30.89
CA GLY A 326 -1.26 26.84 29.51
C GLY A 326 -1.55 25.78 28.46
N ALA A 327 -1.11 26.05 27.23
CA ALA A 327 -1.45 25.24 26.06
C ALA A 327 -0.98 23.77 26.16
N VAL A 328 0.16 23.51 26.81
CA VAL A 328 0.66 22.13 27.02
C VAL A 328 -0.24 21.33 27.96
N VAL A 329 -0.88 21.99 28.93
CA VAL A 329 -1.86 21.35 29.82
C VAL A 329 -3.13 21.00 29.04
N ARG A 330 -3.55 21.87 28.10
CA ARG A 330 -4.66 21.55 27.18
C ARG A 330 -4.36 20.30 26.34
N THR A 331 -3.12 20.13 25.89
CA THR A 331 -2.68 18.90 25.21
C THR A 331 -2.82 17.67 26.13
N ALA A 332 -2.35 17.74 27.38
CA ALA A 332 -2.50 16.64 28.35
C ALA A 332 -3.98 16.31 28.62
N GLN A 333 -4.80 17.32 28.89
CA GLN A 333 -6.24 17.17 29.09
C GLN A 333 -6.92 16.52 27.88
N CYS A 334 -6.60 16.97 26.67
CA CYS A 334 -7.15 16.40 25.44
C CYS A 334 -6.78 14.93 25.26
N LEU A 335 -5.51 14.56 25.46
CA LEU A 335 -5.07 13.17 25.39
C LEU A 335 -5.76 12.32 26.47
N LEU A 336 -5.92 12.82 27.69
CA LEU A 336 -6.65 12.13 28.75
C LEU A 336 -8.14 11.96 28.42
N GLN A 337 -8.77 12.97 27.80
CA GLN A 337 -10.16 12.88 27.32
C GLN A 337 -10.31 11.81 26.23
N GLN A 338 -9.42 11.80 25.25
CA GLN A 338 -9.45 10.80 24.17
C GLN A 338 -9.34 9.36 24.68
N ARG A 339 -8.82 9.16 25.90
CA ARG A 339 -8.70 7.86 26.58
C ARG A 339 -9.80 7.60 27.62
N GLY A 340 -10.75 8.51 27.76
CA GLY A 340 -11.81 8.42 28.77
C GLY A 340 -11.35 8.61 30.21
N ALA A 341 -10.08 8.96 30.46
CA ALA A 341 -9.52 9.15 31.80
C ALA A 341 -9.94 10.50 32.43
N TYR A 342 -10.31 11.47 31.59
CA TYR A 342 -10.77 12.80 31.96
C TYR A 342 -12.06 13.15 31.20
N ARG A 343 -13.04 13.73 31.89
CA ARG A 343 -14.33 14.16 31.32
C ARG A 343 -14.62 15.65 31.54
N GLY A 344 -13.67 16.38 32.15
CA GLY A 344 -13.79 17.82 32.41
C GLY A 344 -13.43 18.67 31.19
N ARG A 345 -13.40 20.00 31.35
CA ARG A 345 -13.11 20.95 30.26
C ARG A 345 -11.62 21.00 29.91
N VAL A 346 -11.31 21.27 28.65
CA VAL A 346 -9.92 21.48 28.18
C VAL A 346 -9.54 22.96 28.30
N ASP A 347 -9.44 23.41 29.55
CA ASP A 347 -9.20 24.81 29.95
C ASP A 347 -7.72 25.16 30.19
N GLY A 348 -6.84 24.17 30.14
CA GLY A 348 -5.40 24.37 30.31
C GLY A 348 -4.95 24.55 31.75
N VAL A 349 -5.71 24.06 32.74
CA VAL A 349 -5.34 24.09 34.15
C VAL A 349 -5.15 22.67 34.69
N LEU A 350 -3.98 22.38 35.27
CA LEU A 350 -3.69 21.08 35.88
C LEU A 350 -4.18 21.08 37.34
N ASP A 351 -5.49 21.04 37.48
CA ASP A 351 -6.20 21.07 38.76
C ASP A 351 -6.30 19.68 39.42
N ARG A 352 -7.07 19.58 40.51
CA ARG A 352 -7.32 18.31 41.21
C ARG A 352 -7.99 17.27 40.30
N PRO A 353 -9.07 17.57 39.55
CA PRO A 353 -9.64 16.67 38.55
C PRO A 353 -8.65 16.14 37.51
N VAL A 354 -7.82 17.00 36.92
CA VAL A 354 -6.81 16.59 35.94
C VAL A 354 -5.73 15.74 36.59
N THR A 355 -5.24 16.11 37.77
CA THR A 355 -4.27 15.31 38.54
C THR A 355 -4.81 13.91 38.82
N ALA A 356 -6.09 13.79 39.20
CA ALA A 356 -6.74 12.50 39.41
C ALA A 356 -6.84 11.68 38.11
N ALA A 357 -7.10 12.34 36.97
CA ALA A 357 -7.09 11.71 35.65
C ALA A 357 -5.70 11.20 35.25
N VAL A 358 -4.66 11.97 35.50
CA VAL A 358 -3.26 11.55 35.29
C VAL A 358 -2.95 10.31 36.13
N ARG A 359 -3.32 10.30 37.42
CA ARG A 359 -3.12 9.13 38.29
C ARG A 359 -3.88 7.89 37.80
N ARG A 360 -5.11 8.05 37.30
CA ARG A 360 -5.88 6.95 36.69
C ARG A 360 -5.17 6.40 35.45
N HIS A 361 -4.71 7.27 34.56
CA HIS A 361 -3.95 6.85 33.37
C HIS A 361 -2.67 6.10 33.78
N GLN A 362 -1.92 6.64 34.73
CA GLN A 362 -0.70 6.01 35.24
C GLN A 362 -0.95 4.60 35.79
N ARG A 363 -1.97 4.43 36.65
CA ARG A 363 -2.38 3.11 37.14
C ARG A 363 -2.79 2.16 36.02
N SER A 364 -3.57 2.63 35.05
CA SER A 364 -4.04 1.79 33.93
C SER A 364 -2.92 1.32 32.98
N ARG A 365 -1.71 1.85 33.14
CA ARG A 365 -0.55 1.60 32.27
C ARG A 365 0.68 1.14 33.05
N ASP A 366 0.50 0.78 34.32
CA ASP A 366 1.56 0.36 35.25
C ASP A 366 2.73 1.35 35.33
N LEU A 367 2.40 2.65 35.30
CA LEU A 367 3.37 3.73 35.48
C LEU A 367 3.47 4.14 36.96
N PRO A 368 4.61 4.69 37.42
CA PRO A 368 4.70 5.35 38.71
C PRO A 368 3.60 6.42 38.89
N VAL A 369 2.79 6.26 39.93
CA VAL A 369 1.58 7.07 40.14
C VAL A 369 1.91 8.35 40.89
N SER A 370 2.44 9.35 40.18
CA SER A 370 2.80 10.66 40.77
C SER A 370 1.67 11.69 40.66
N GLY A 371 0.77 11.55 39.69
CA GLY A 371 -0.16 12.61 39.26
C GLY A 371 0.52 13.76 38.49
N ARG A 372 1.83 13.65 38.24
CA ARG A 372 2.58 14.56 37.36
C ARG A 372 2.64 13.95 35.96
N VAL A 373 2.54 14.78 34.93
CA VAL A 373 2.76 14.35 33.55
C VAL A 373 4.25 14.42 33.27
N ASP A 374 4.98 13.41 33.72
CA ASP A 374 6.41 13.26 33.46
C ASP A 374 6.66 12.68 32.06
N ARG A 375 7.94 12.54 31.69
CA ARG A 375 8.33 12.02 30.36
C ARG A 375 7.80 10.58 30.11
N ARG A 376 7.62 9.71 31.12
CA ARG A 376 7.06 8.35 30.92
C ARG A 376 5.56 8.45 30.63
N THR A 377 4.87 9.31 31.39
CA THR A 377 3.45 9.59 31.23
C THR A 377 3.16 10.24 29.88
N TRP A 378 4.00 11.16 29.42
CA TRP A 378 3.91 11.75 28.07
C TRP A 378 4.06 10.71 26.97
N THR A 379 5.13 9.90 26.99
CA THR A 379 5.31 8.82 26.00
C THR A 379 4.08 7.91 25.95
N SER A 380 3.55 7.51 27.10
CA SER A 380 2.37 6.66 27.22
C SER A 380 1.08 7.30 26.67
N LEU A 381 0.84 8.59 26.96
CA LEU A 381 -0.32 9.33 26.46
C LEU A 381 -0.24 9.53 24.94
N LEU A 382 0.93 9.90 24.42
CA LEU A 382 1.16 10.20 23.00
C LEU A 382 1.07 8.95 22.12
N ALA A 383 1.47 7.79 22.63
CA ALA A 383 1.41 6.51 21.91
C ALA A 383 0.06 5.79 22.02
N ALA A 384 -0.86 6.28 22.85
CA ALA A 384 -2.12 5.58 23.10
C ALA A 384 -3.06 5.61 21.87
N GLY A 385 -3.83 4.56 21.64
CA GLY A 385 -4.82 4.48 20.56
C GLY A 385 -4.84 3.10 19.88
N SER A 386 -5.08 3.06 18.57
CA SER A 386 -4.84 1.86 17.77
C SER A 386 -3.34 1.51 17.74
N ALA A 387 -3.01 0.23 17.54
CA ALA A 387 -1.64 -0.26 17.35
C ALA A 387 -1.49 -0.90 15.96
N PRO A 388 -1.68 -0.14 14.86
CA PRO A 388 -1.47 -0.69 13.53
C PRO A 388 0.01 -1.03 13.34
N LEU A 389 0.28 -1.99 12.48
CA LEU A 389 1.61 -2.27 11.98
C LEU A 389 2.12 -1.09 11.15
N LEU A 390 3.24 -0.49 11.57
CA LEU A 390 3.86 0.62 10.84
C LEU A 390 5.27 0.26 10.41
N LYS A 391 5.59 0.56 9.15
CA LYS A 391 6.88 0.40 8.49
C LYS A 391 7.28 1.70 7.81
N GLU A 392 8.50 1.77 7.28
CA GLU A 392 8.88 2.86 6.38
C GLU A 392 7.86 2.97 5.23
N GLY A 393 7.39 4.19 4.96
CA GLY A 393 6.30 4.46 4.03
C GLY A 393 4.90 4.46 4.61
N SER A 394 4.70 4.00 5.86
CA SER A 394 3.40 4.13 6.52
C SER A 394 3.05 5.60 6.74
N ALA A 395 1.76 5.95 6.60
CA ALA A 395 1.30 7.33 6.76
C ALA A 395 -0.03 7.42 7.53
N GLY A 396 -0.19 8.47 8.35
CA GLY A 396 -1.41 8.78 9.09
C GLY A 396 -1.20 9.16 10.55
N ASP A 397 -2.30 9.29 11.31
CA ASP A 397 -2.24 9.72 12.72
C ASP A 397 -1.46 8.75 13.62
N ALA A 398 -1.51 7.45 13.34
CA ALA A 398 -0.71 6.48 14.09
C ALA A 398 0.79 6.74 14.00
N VAL A 399 1.27 7.20 12.84
CA VAL A 399 2.67 7.61 12.67
C VAL A 399 2.95 8.90 13.44
N ARG A 400 2.03 9.87 13.42
CA ARG A 400 2.18 11.10 14.23
C ARG A 400 2.30 10.77 15.71
N ARG A 401 1.53 9.79 16.20
CA ARG A 401 1.65 9.28 17.58
C ARG A 401 3.04 8.71 17.87
N VAL A 402 3.57 7.89 16.97
CA VAL A 402 4.94 7.34 17.10
C VAL A 402 5.97 8.47 17.11
N GLN A 403 5.93 9.40 16.16
CA GLN A 403 6.88 10.52 16.08
C GLN A 403 6.88 11.36 17.36
N ARG A 404 5.69 11.75 17.85
CA ARG A 404 5.56 12.46 19.14
C ARG A 404 6.12 11.64 20.31
N ALA A 405 5.79 10.35 20.38
CA ALA A 405 6.21 9.49 21.46
C ALA A 405 7.73 9.22 21.45
N LEU A 406 8.34 9.08 20.26
CA LEU A 406 9.78 8.93 20.08
C LEU A 406 10.53 10.21 20.47
N ASN A 407 10.07 11.39 20.04
CA ASN A 407 10.68 12.66 20.47
C ASN A 407 10.76 12.75 21.99
N VAL A 408 9.69 12.35 22.68
CA VAL A 408 9.69 12.29 24.14
C VAL A 408 10.58 11.14 24.65
N ALA A 409 10.47 9.91 24.14
CA ALA A 409 11.12 8.73 24.71
C ALA A 409 12.65 8.69 24.48
N THR A 410 13.15 9.25 23.39
CA THR A 410 14.56 9.15 23.00
C THR A 410 15.26 10.50 22.82
N ALA A 411 14.53 11.62 22.97
CA ALA A 411 14.99 12.95 22.58
C ALA A 411 15.23 13.08 21.06
N ALA A 412 14.48 12.32 20.26
CA ALA A 412 14.47 12.52 18.83
C ALA A 412 13.97 13.94 18.48
N ASP A 413 14.58 14.58 17.49
CA ASP A 413 14.12 15.86 16.94
C ASP A 413 13.36 15.60 15.62
N LEU A 414 12.35 14.71 15.67
CA LEU A 414 11.56 14.40 14.49
C LEU A 414 10.52 15.47 14.25
N ARG A 415 10.42 15.93 13.00
CA ARG A 415 9.23 16.62 12.51
C ARG A 415 8.04 15.66 12.52
N VAL A 416 6.91 16.07 13.07
CA VAL A 416 5.68 15.27 13.12
C VAL A 416 4.92 15.38 11.79
N THR A 417 5.44 14.71 10.75
CA THR A 417 4.87 14.73 9.40
C THR A 417 3.65 13.84 9.25
N GLY A 418 3.56 12.80 10.08
CA GLY A 418 2.63 11.70 9.90
C GLY A 418 3.06 10.70 8.84
N VAL A 419 4.27 10.79 8.29
CA VAL A 419 4.87 9.81 7.37
C VAL A 419 6.07 9.18 8.06
N LEU A 420 6.12 7.85 8.11
CA LEU A 420 7.22 7.11 8.70
C LEU A 420 8.31 7.02 7.64
N ASP A 421 9.16 8.04 7.60
CA ASP A 421 10.30 8.13 6.71
C ASP A 421 11.54 7.41 7.28
N ARG A 422 12.62 7.40 6.50
CA ARG A 422 13.91 6.80 6.88
C ARG A 422 14.47 7.36 8.20
N ALA A 423 14.23 8.64 8.48
CA ALA A 423 14.64 9.27 9.73
C ALA A 423 13.84 8.73 10.92
N THR A 424 12.52 8.61 10.76
CA THR A 424 11.64 8.02 11.77
C THR A 424 11.98 6.54 11.98
N ALA A 425 12.19 5.75 10.92
CA ALA A 425 12.56 4.33 11.01
C ALA A 425 13.90 4.12 11.76
N ARG A 426 14.89 4.99 11.55
CA ARG A 426 16.14 4.99 12.34
C ARG A 426 15.87 5.18 13.83
N TRP A 427 15.02 6.14 14.19
CA TRP A 427 14.65 6.40 15.59
C TRP A 427 13.79 5.30 16.20
N VAL A 428 12.96 4.62 15.41
CA VAL A 428 12.30 3.37 15.85
C VAL A 428 13.34 2.33 16.25
N ARG A 429 14.36 2.06 15.41
CA ARG A 429 15.44 1.12 15.75
C ARG A 429 16.22 1.54 17.00
N THR A 430 16.52 2.82 17.15
CA THR A 430 17.17 3.35 18.36
C THR A 430 16.31 3.10 19.61
N TYR A 431 15.02 3.41 19.54
CA TYR A 431 14.09 3.15 20.63
C TYR A 431 13.97 1.66 20.96
N GLN A 432 13.86 0.80 19.95
CA GLN A 432 13.76 -0.65 20.13
C GLN A 432 14.99 -1.20 20.88
N ARG A 433 16.20 -0.77 20.51
CA ARG A 433 17.43 -1.09 21.25
C ARG A 433 17.37 -0.62 22.70
N GLN A 434 16.99 0.63 22.91
CA GLN A 434 16.92 1.25 24.23
C GLN A 434 15.94 0.55 25.18
N VAL A 435 14.85 -0.04 24.65
CA VAL A 435 13.87 -0.77 25.45
C VAL A 435 13.99 -2.29 25.32
N GLY A 436 15.07 -2.81 24.72
CA GLY A 436 15.33 -4.25 24.65
C GLY A 436 14.22 -5.07 23.98
N VAL A 437 13.69 -4.59 22.85
CA VAL A 437 12.79 -5.37 21.97
C VAL A 437 13.48 -5.61 20.63
N ALA A 438 12.93 -6.48 19.78
CA ALA A 438 13.52 -6.78 18.47
C ALA A 438 13.75 -5.50 17.63
N VAL A 439 14.95 -5.36 17.07
CA VAL A 439 15.41 -4.15 16.38
C VAL A 439 15.11 -4.23 14.88
N THR A 440 13.83 -4.29 14.55
CA THR A 440 13.35 -4.47 13.16
C THR A 440 13.17 -3.15 12.41
N GLY A 441 13.04 -2.03 13.12
CA GLY A 441 12.55 -0.76 12.55
C GLY A 441 11.05 -0.76 12.24
N VAL A 442 10.35 -1.85 12.55
CA VAL A 442 8.90 -2.02 12.40
C VAL A 442 8.21 -1.73 13.72
N VAL A 443 7.20 -0.85 13.72
CA VAL A 443 6.38 -0.58 14.90
C VAL A 443 5.24 -1.60 14.94
N ALA A 444 5.50 -2.73 15.60
CA ALA A 444 4.54 -3.81 15.85
C ALA A 444 4.15 -3.88 17.34
N GLY A 445 3.50 -4.98 17.74
CA GLY A 445 2.91 -5.17 19.08
C GLY A 445 3.85 -4.84 20.24
N GLU A 446 5.08 -5.37 20.23
CA GLU A 446 6.06 -5.12 21.30
C GLU A 446 6.49 -3.66 21.39
N THR A 447 6.74 -3.02 20.25
CA THR A 447 7.16 -1.61 20.20
C THR A 447 6.02 -0.71 20.69
N TRP A 448 4.78 -0.96 20.26
CA TRP A 448 3.60 -0.26 20.76
C TRP A 448 3.40 -0.46 22.26
N ALA A 449 3.55 -1.70 22.75
CA ALA A 449 3.40 -2.02 24.16
C ALA A 449 4.45 -1.31 25.02
N ALA A 450 5.70 -1.24 24.55
CA ALA A 450 6.77 -0.50 25.22
C ALA A 450 6.45 1.01 25.32
N LEU A 451 6.04 1.64 24.21
CA LEU A 451 5.67 3.06 24.20
C LEU A 451 4.48 3.34 25.13
N ARG A 452 3.47 2.48 25.13
CA ARG A 452 2.26 2.63 25.97
C ARG A 452 2.53 2.45 27.46
N ARG A 453 3.55 1.68 27.82
CA ARG A 453 4.08 1.56 29.19
C ARG A 453 5.10 2.65 29.52
N GLY A 454 5.24 3.66 28.67
CA GLY A 454 6.15 4.79 28.90
C GLY A 454 7.61 4.38 29.04
N ARG A 455 8.00 3.22 28.49
CA ARG A 455 9.39 2.76 28.47
C ARG A 455 10.20 3.71 27.61
N ARG A 456 11.39 4.03 28.10
CA ARG A 456 12.33 5.00 27.58
C ARG A 456 13.66 4.79 28.28
#